data_AF-A0AAU9F4N7-F1
#
_entry.id   AF-A0AAU9F4N7-F1
#
_cell.length_a   1.000
_cell.length_b   1.000
_cell.length_c   1.000
_cell.angle_alpha   90.00
_cell.angle_beta   90.00
_cell.angle_gamma   90.00
#
_symmetry.space_group_name_H-M   'P 1'
#
loop_
_entity.id
_entity.type
_entity.pdbx_description
1 polymer ?
#
loop_
_entity_poly.entity_id
_entity_poly.type
_entity_poly.pdbx_seq_one_letter_code
_entity_poly.pdbx_strand_id
1 'polypeptide(L)'
;MNKYTKKQDQLTKIFSEYFSDANFKCQIWAAFSYKNEKTNIYVFMTSSPLDSYSPEDAIAIRLSLQQTASLAAALETAATGPDIFGKGYQAAQSLDQSKSLNVKVGRSNETDEYGIALFFRDADLSHVITLSSFDAIGIAELLKAAVQAAIGQNFSMADVKGANSAPNGPSGYSGASPVHKKPPKSHNTLDSMRFDD
;
A
#
# COMPACT_ATOMS: atom_id res chain seq x y z
N MET A 1 23.80 8.19 15.66
CA MET A 1 22.37 8.49 15.40
C MET A 1 22.14 8.53 13.89
N ASN A 2 21.39 7.55 13.38
CA ASN A 2 21.25 7.24 11.96
C ASN A 2 20.47 8.34 11.20
N LYS A 3 20.91 8.72 10.00
CA LYS A 3 20.25 9.76 9.16
C LYS A 3 18.79 9.42 8.78
N TYR A 4 18.37 8.17 8.95
CA TYR A 4 17.01 7.71 8.66
C TYR A 4 15.96 8.23 9.65
N THR A 5 16.32 8.41 10.93
CA THR A 5 15.36 8.78 11.99
C THR A 5 14.84 10.22 11.81
N LYS A 6 15.70 11.16 11.41
CA LYS A 6 15.33 12.58 11.21
C LYS A 6 14.29 12.82 10.10
N LYS A 7 14.06 11.86 9.19
CA LYS A 7 13.05 12.00 8.12
C LYS A 7 11.71 11.36 8.47
N GLN A 8 11.64 10.46 9.46
CA GLN A 8 10.39 9.85 9.90
C GLN A 8 9.50 10.82 10.69
N ASP A 9 10.09 11.76 11.43
CA ASP A 9 9.34 12.77 12.20
C ASP A 9 8.53 13.75 11.33
N GLN A 10 8.78 13.80 10.02
CA GLN A 10 8.03 14.63 9.07
C GLN A 10 6.93 13.84 8.33
N LEU A 11 6.70 12.59 8.70
CA LEU A 11 5.77 11.68 8.05
C LEU A 11 4.59 11.40 8.98
N THR A 12 3.37 11.53 8.47
CA THR A 12 2.18 11.12 9.19
C THR A 12 2.06 9.60 9.08
N LYS A 13 2.27 8.91 10.20
CA LYS A 13 2.15 7.45 10.29
C LYS A 13 0.70 7.03 10.04
N ILE A 14 0.51 6.02 9.17
CA ILE A 14 -0.76 5.31 8.99
C ILE A 14 -0.78 4.12 9.95
N PHE A 15 0.24 3.24 9.87
CA PHE A 15 0.43 2.13 10.81
C PHE A 15 1.91 1.72 10.89
N SER A 16 2.24 0.91 11.89
CA SER A 16 3.55 0.27 12.01
C SER A 16 3.40 -0.97 12.86
N GLU A 17 3.38 -2.13 12.22
CA GLU A 17 3.16 -3.40 12.89
C GLU A 17 4.36 -4.32 12.73
N TYR A 18 4.59 -5.13 13.76
CA TYR A 18 5.62 -6.16 13.77
C TYR A 18 4.97 -7.53 13.70
N PHE A 19 5.61 -8.44 12.98
CA PHE A 19 5.28 -9.86 12.96
C PHE A 19 6.56 -10.66 12.84
N SER A 20 6.57 -11.91 13.29
CA SER A 20 7.79 -12.72 13.34
C SER A 20 7.46 -14.19 13.25
N ASP A 21 8.44 -14.97 12.79
CA ASP A 21 8.47 -16.41 12.97
C ASP A 21 9.58 -16.81 13.96
N ALA A 22 10.00 -18.08 13.95
CA ALA A 22 11.03 -18.59 14.84
C ALA A 22 12.44 -18.01 14.59
N ASN A 23 12.70 -17.39 13.43
CA ASN A 23 14.04 -16.98 13.02
C ASN A 23 14.14 -15.47 12.76
N PHE A 24 13.08 -14.87 12.22
CA PHE A 24 13.10 -13.52 11.70
C PHE A 24 11.94 -12.68 12.22
N LYS A 25 12.20 -11.39 12.44
CA LYS A 25 11.18 -10.36 12.65
C LYS A 25 11.04 -9.50 11.41
N CYS A 26 9.80 -9.20 11.06
CA CYS A 26 9.41 -8.23 10.06
C CYS A 26 8.74 -7.03 10.71
N GLN A 27 8.99 -5.85 10.15
CA GLN A 27 8.15 -4.68 10.36
C GLN A 27 7.50 -4.30 9.04
N ILE A 28 6.18 -4.10 9.07
CA ILE A 28 5.46 -3.40 8.01
C ILE A 28 5.13 -2.00 8.52
N TRP A 29 5.50 -0.99 7.76
CA TRP A 29 5.32 0.40 8.13
C TRP A 29 4.77 1.19 6.95
N ALA A 30 3.72 1.97 7.21
CA ALA A 30 3.14 2.86 6.23
C ALA A 30 2.97 4.27 6.80
N ALA A 31 3.33 5.25 5.99
CA ALA A 31 3.15 6.66 6.32
C ALA A 31 2.93 7.48 5.04
N PHE A 32 2.47 8.70 5.20
CA PHE A 32 2.44 9.67 4.12
C PHE A 32 3.22 10.93 4.49
N SER A 33 3.75 11.59 3.46
CA SER A 33 4.19 12.98 3.55
C SER A 33 3.27 13.84 2.71
N TYR A 34 3.05 15.05 3.16
CA TYR A 34 2.49 16.10 2.33
C TYR A 34 3.60 17.11 1.99
N LYS A 35 3.92 17.24 0.70
CA LYS A 35 4.90 18.23 0.22
C LYS A 35 4.50 18.74 -1.16
N ASN A 36 4.54 20.06 -1.35
CA ASN A 36 4.24 20.72 -2.63
C ASN A 36 2.88 20.28 -3.22
N GLU A 37 1.84 20.22 -2.39
CA GLU A 37 0.49 19.78 -2.80
C GLU A 37 0.39 18.35 -3.35
N LYS A 38 1.41 17.53 -3.10
CA LYS A 38 1.42 16.11 -3.45
C LYS A 38 1.51 15.27 -2.19
N THR A 39 0.57 14.34 -2.07
CA THR A 39 0.64 13.27 -1.08
C THR A 39 1.58 12.20 -1.62
N ASN A 40 2.66 11.95 -0.88
CA ASN A 40 3.57 10.85 -1.17
C ASN A 40 3.34 9.77 -0.12
N ILE A 41 2.96 8.58 -0.56
CA ILE A 41 2.76 7.43 0.33
C ILE A 41 4.04 6.60 0.33
N TYR A 42 4.37 6.13 1.51
CA TYR A 42 5.53 5.32 1.77
C TYR A 42 5.06 4.05 2.46
N VAL A 43 5.23 2.91 1.79
CA VAL A 43 5.04 1.60 2.39
C VAL A 43 6.37 0.88 2.36
N PHE A 44 6.81 0.43 3.53
CA PHE A 44 8.06 -0.28 3.72
C PHE A 44 7.81 -1.59 4.45
N MET A 45 8.52 -2.63 4.00
CA MET A 45 8.64 -3.90 4.71
C MET A 45 10.12 -4.13 4.99
N THR A 46 10.45 -4.44 6.24
CA THR A 46 11.83 -4.68 6.66
C THR A 46 11.91 -6.01 7.38
N SER A 47 12.76 -6.91 6.90
CA SER A 47 13.05 -8.18 7.58
C SER A 47 14.43 -8.14 8.22
N SER A 48 14.57 -8.73 9.41
CA SER A 48 15.85 -8.83 10.14
C SER A 48 15.85 -10.07 11.03
N PRO A 49 17.02 -10.65 11.36
CA PRO A 49 17.11 -11.68 12.38
C PRO A 49 16.50 -11.19 13.70
N LEU A 50 15.86 -12.09 14.46
CA LEU A 50 15.21 -11.76 15.73
C LEU A 50 16.14 -10.99 16.68
N ASP A 51 17.35 -11.51 16.84
CA ASP A 51 18.36 -11.00 17.77
C ASP A 51 19.21 -9.85 17.20
N SER A 52 19.00 -9.46 15.94
CA SER A 52 19.83 -8.41 15.34
C SER A 52 19.43 -7.03 15.84
N TYR A 53 20.45 -6.28 16.28
CA TYR A 53 20.44 -4.85 16.55
C TYR A 53 21.09 -4.05 15.39
N SER A 54 21.61 -4.74 14.38
CA SER A 54 22.43 -4.17 13.30
C SER A 54 21.60 -3.85 12.06
N PRO A 55 21.64 -2.62 11.53
CA PRO A 55 20.97 -2.26 10.28
C PRO A 55 21.49 -3.00 9.05
N GLU A 56 22.74 -3.49 9.04
CA GLU A 56 23.30 -4.27 7.93
C GLU A 56 22.63 -5.63 7.71
N ASP A 57 22.08 -6.23 8.76
CA ASP A 57 21.37 -7.51 8.68
C ASP A 57 19.88 -7.32 8.40
N ALA A 58 19.44 -6.11 8.05
CA ALA A 58 18.05 -5.80 7.79
C ALA A 58 17.82 -5.57 6.28
N ILE A 59 16.91 -6.33 5.68
CA ILE A 59 16.50 -6.13 4.29
C ILE A 59 15.25 -5.26 4.27
N ALA A 60 15.43 -3.98 3.95
CA ALA A 60 14.33 -3.05 3.72
C ALA A 60 13.90 -3.05 2.23
N ILE A 61 12.60 -3.21 2.00
CA ILE A 61 11.91 -3.12 0.71
C ILE A 61 10.92 -1.96 0.77
N ARG A 62 11.04 -1.03 -0.18
CA ARG A 62 10.03 0.00 -0.41
C ARG A 62 9.08 -0.45 -1.51
N LEU A 63 7.79 -0.37 -1.25
CA LEU A 63 6.75 -0.71 -2.21
C LEU A 63 6.16 0.56 -2.84
N SER A 64 5.91 0.52 -4.14
CA SER A 64 4.98 1.45 -4.79
C SER A 64 3.54 1.13 -4.39
N LEU A 65 2.60 2.05 -4.56
CA LEU A 65 1.19 1.80 -4.24
C LEU A 65 0.60 0.62 -5.02
N GLN A 66 0.99 0.46 -6.29
CA GLN A 66 0.56 -0.68 -7.11
C GLN A 66 1.13 -1.99 -6.54
N GLN A 67 2.42 -2.01 -6.19
CA GLN A 67 3.06 -3.18 -5.57
C GLN A 67 2.42 -3.51 -4.22
N THR A 68 2.08 -2.50 -3.39
CA THR A 68 1.36 -2.68 -2.13
C THR A 68 0.01 -3.35 -2.35
N ALA A 69 -0.79 -2.85 -3.31
CA ALA A 69 -2.11 -3.42 -3.61
C ALA A 69 -2.00 -4.86 -4.13
N SER A 70 -1.07 -5.12 -5.05
CA SER A 70 -0.87 -6.45 -5.61
C SER A 70 -0.30 -7.44 -4.60
N LEU A 71 0.58 -7.01 -3.69
CA LEU A 71 1.07 -7.84 -2.59
C LEU A 71 -0.07 -8.23 -1.64
N ALA A 72 -0.96 -7.30 -1.31
CA ALA A 72 -2.13 -7.60 -0.49
C ALA A 72 -3.00 -8.70 -1.12
N ALA A 73 -3.35 -8.54 -2.41
CA ALA A 73 -4.13 -9.53 -3.14
C ALA A 73 -3.42 -10.89 -3.24
N ALA A 74 -2.09 -10.88 -3.43
CA ALA A 74 -1.30 -12.10 -3.47
C ALA A 74 -1.29 -12.83 -2.13
N LEU A 75 -1.18 -12.12 -1.00
CA LEU A 75 -1.25 -12.70 0.33
C LEU A 75 -2.63 -13.31 0.63
N GLU A 76 -3.71 -12.65 0.24
CA GLU A 76 -5.06 -13.20 0.37
C GLU A 76 -5.25 -14.46 -0.46
N THR A 77 -4.79 -14.42 -1.71
CA THR A 77 -4.88 -15.58 -2.61
C THR A 77 -4.05 -16.74 -2.06
N ALA A 78 -2.85 -16.47 -1.55
CA ALA A 78 -2.00 -17.48 -0.92
C ALA A 78 -2.65 -18.09 0.33
N ALA A 79 -3.39 -17.30 1.12
CA ALA A 79 -4.05 -17.75 2.34
C ALA A 79 -5.36 -18.49 2.11
N THR A 80 -6.15 -18.09 1.11
CA THR A 80 -7.50 -18.62 0.84
C THR A 80 -7.55 -19.67 -0.27
N GLY A 81 -6.56 -19.65 -1.17
CA GLY A 81 -6.42 -20.58 -2.28
C GLY A 81 -4.96 -21.01 -2.48
N PRO A 82 -4.32 -21.67 -1.50
CA PRO A 82 -2.91 -22.06 -1.58
C PRO A 82 -2.61 -22.95 -2.81
N ASP A 83 -3.53 -23.83 -3.19
CA ASP A 83 -3.38 -24.73 -4.35
C ASP A 83 -3.38 -24.00 -5.69
N ILE A 84 -4.11 -22.89 -5.79
CA ILE A 84 -4.24 -22.11 -7.03
C ILE A 84 -3.22 -20.97 -7.14
N PHE A 85 -2.50 -20.67 -6.05
CA PHE A 85 -1.48 -19.62 -6.04
C PHE A 85 -0.29 -19.94 -6.96
N GLY A 86 -0.07 -21.22 -7.28
CA GLY A 86 0.86 -21.66 -8.32
C GLY A 86 2.33 -21.39 -7.98
N LYS A 87 3.08 -20.78 -8.92
CA LYS A 87 4.55 -20.62 -8.83
C LYS A 87 5.02 -19.52 -7.86
N GLY A 88 4.11 -18.86 -7.16
CA GLY A 88 4.38 -17.71 -6.31
C GLY A 88 4.24 -16.37 -7.03
N TYR A 89 4.43 -15.28 -6.29
CA TYR A 89 4.26 -13.91 -6.76
C TYR A 89 5.47 -13.05 -6.40
N GLN A 90 5.99 -12.29 -7.36
CA GLN A 90 7.06 -11.31 -7.12
C GLN A 90 6.45 -9.93 -6.84
N ALA A 91 6.46 -9.53 -5.57
CA ALA A 91 5.85 -8.28 -5.12
C ALA A 91 6.70 -7.05 -5.39
N ALA A 92 8.02 -7.19 -5.32
CA ALA A 92 8.94 -6.11 -5.63
C ALA A 92 10.26 -6.66 -6.16
N GLN A 93 10.89 -5.89 -7.05
CA GLN A 93 12.22 -6.15 -7.57
C GLN A 93 12.91 -4.81 -7.87
N SER A 94 14.20 -4.70 -7.50
CA SER A 94 15.05 -3.60 -7.93
C SER A 94 15.44 -3.75 -9.42
N LEU A 95 15.84 -2.66 -10.06
CA LEU A 95 16.17 -2.65 -11.49
C LEU A 95 17.36 -3.57 -11.84
N ASP A 96 18.34 -3.64 -10.94
CA ASP A 96 19.51 -4.52 -11.02
C ASP A 96 19.22 -5.94 -10.52
N GLN A 97 17.97 -6.22 -10.11
CA GLN A 97 17.49 -7.50 -9.62
C GLN A 97 18.19 -8.04 -8.36
N SER A 98 19.06 -7.25 -7.74
CA SER A 98 19.78 -7.61 -6.52
C SER A 98 18.84 -7.70 -5.31
N LYS A 99 17.79 -6.89 -5.29
CA LYS A 99 16.84 -6.79 -4.18
C LYS A 99 15.43 -7.18 -4.61
N SER A 100 14.77 -8.08 -3.86
CA SER A 100 13.40 -8.49 -4.17
C SER A 100 12.59 -8.95 -2.96
N LEU A 101 11.27 -8.92 -3.12
CA LEU A 101 10.29 -9.52 -2.23
C LEU A 101 9.39 -10.45 -3.03
N ASN A 102 9.31 -11.72 -2.61
CA ASN A 102 8.46 -12.71 -3.24
C ASN A 102 7.57 -13.39 -2.20
N VAL A 103 6.36 -13.76 -2.61
CA VAL A 103 5.44 -14.59 -1.86
C VAL A 103 5.44 -15.98 -2.48
N LYS A 104 5.59 -17.02 -1.67
CA LYS A 104 5.39 -18.40 -2.11
C LYS A 104 4.54 -19.14 -1.09
N VAL A 105 3.88 -20.18 -1.55
CA VAL A 105 3.18 -21.13 -0.70
C VAL A 105 3.96 -22.44 -0.75
N GLY A 106 4.16 -23.04 0.41
CA GLY A 106 4.74 -24.37 0.56
C GLY A 106 3.86 -25.21 1.47
N ARG A 107 4.10 -26.52 1.47
CA ARG A 107 3.45 -27.46 2.37
C ARG A 107 4.49 -28.09 3.29
N SER A 108 4.21 -28.13 4.58
CA SER A 108 5.07 -28.83 5.53
C SER A 108 5.03 -30.32 5.29
N ASN A 109 6.20 -30.97 5.17
CA ASN A 109 6.26 -32.43 5.07
C ASN A 109 5.89 -33.14 6.38
N GLU A 110 5.90 -32.42 7.51
CA GLU A 110 5.65 -32.99 8.84
C GLU A 110 4.19 -32.85 9.26
N THR A 111 3.57 -31.69 9.00
CA THR A 111 2.20 -31.39 9.43
C THR A 111 1.18 -31.44 8.30
N ASP A 112 1.64 -31.52 7.04
CA ASP A 112 0.80 -31.44 5.84
C ASP A 112 0.00 -30.13 5.72
N GLU A 113 0.38 -29.11 6.51
CA GLU A 113 -0.22 -27.77 6.51
C GLU A 113 0.45 -26.85 5.49
N TYR A 114 -0.34 -25.96 4.90
CA TYR A 114 0.18 -24.91 4.03
C TYR A 114 0.81 -23.79 4.86
N GLY A 115 2.02 -23.39 4.48
CA GLY A 115 2.71 -22.22 4.98
C GLY A 115 2.92 -21.19 3.86
N ILE A 116 2.76 -19.92 4.20
CA ILE A 116 3.00 -18.80 3.27
C ILE A 116 4.34 -18.19 3.64
N ALA A 117 5.24 -18.02 2.68
CA ALA A 117 6.58 -17.53 2.92
C ALA A 117 6.84 -16.22 2.17
N LEU A 118 7.31 -15.22 2.92
CA LEU A 118 7.84 -13.97 2.40
C LEU A 118 9.36 -14.10 2.24
N PHE A 119 9.82 -14.11 0.99
CA PHE A 119 11.24 -14.18 0.64
C PHE A 119 11.78 -12.78 0.35
N PHE A 120 12.60 -12.29 1.27
CA PHE A 120 13.38 -11.06 1.12
C PHE A 120 14.76 -11.42 0.60
N ARG A 121 15.23 -10.72 -0.43
CA ARG A 121 16.60 -10.86 -0.94
C ARG A 121 17.25 -9.48 -1.08
N ASP A 122 18.53 -9.39 -0.76
CA ASP A 122 19.40 -8.25 -1.03
C ASP A 122 20.81 -8.75 -1.35
N ALA A 123 21.16 -8.77 -2.63
CA ALA A 123 22.37 -9.40 -3.17
C ALA A 123 22.54 -10.85 -2.68
N ASP A 124 23.48 -11.06 -1.76
CA ASP A 124 23.85 -12.35 -1.17
C ASP A 124 23.09 -12.65 0.14
N LEU A 125 22.39 -11.67 0.70
CA LEU A 125 21.58 -11.85 1.91
C LEU A 125 20.15 -12.25 1.53
N SER A 126 19.60 -13.23 2.26
CA SER A 126 18.22 -13.68 2.09
C SER A 126 17.57 -13.99 3.42
N HIS A 127 16.35 -13.48 3.63
CA HIS A 127 15.51 -13.80 4.78
C HIS A 127 14.20 -14.41 4.30
N VAL A 128 13.73 -15.40 5.03
CA VAL A 128 12.44 -16.04 4.77
C VAL A 128 11.63 -15.96 6.04
N ILE A 129 10.45 -15.36 5.96
CA ILE A 129 9.50 -15.29 7.07
C ILE A 129 8.30 -16.12 6.70
N THR A 130 8.00 -17.12 7.52
CA THR A 130 6.84 -17.99 7.33
C THR A 130 5.66 -17.44 8.11
N LEU A 131 4.49 -17.45 7.48
CA LEU A 131 3.24 -16.89 7.96
C LEU A 131 2.17 -17.98 7.96
N SER A 132 1.31 -17.94 8.96
CA SER A 132 0.02 -18.63 8.89
C SER A 132 -0.89 -17.92 7.89
N SER A 133 -1.97 -18.60 7.46
CA SER A 133 -3.02 -17.96 6.66
C SER A 133 -3.63 -16.74 7.35
N PHE A 134 -3.77 -16.78 8.69
CA PHE A 134 -4.31 -15.66 9.46
C PHE A 134 -3.37 -14.45 9.42
N ASP A 135 -2.06 -14.66 9.62
CA ASP A 135 -1.07 -13.58 9.57
C ASP A 135 -1.03 -12.95 8.17
N ALA A 136 -1.06 -13.78 7.12
CA ALA A 136 -1.07 -13.30 5.74
C ALA A 136 -2.29 -12.42 5.44
N ILE A 137 -3.49 -12.82 5.89
CA ILE A 137 -4.71 -12.01 5.75
C ILE A 137 -4.59 -10.71 6.55
N GLY A 138 -4.11 -10.77 7.79
CA GLY A 138 -3.91 -9.58 8.62
C GLY A 138 -2.96 -8.56 7.98
N ILE A 139 -1.84 -9.03 7.42
CA ILE A 139 -0.87 -8.20 6.70
C ILE A 139 -1.50 -7.63 5.42
N ALA A 140 -2.30 -8.42 4.69
CA ALA A 140 -3.01 -7.95 3.51
C ALA A 140 -3.96 -6.79 3.83
N GLU A 141 -4.70 -6.87 4.94
CA GLU A 141 -5.59 -5.79 5.38
C GLU A 141 -4.83 -4.51 5.75
N LEU A 142 -3.68 -4.62 6.41
CA LEU A 142 -2.81 -3.47 6.65
C LEU A 142 -2.33 -2.83 5.34
N LEU A 143 -1.89 -3.64 4.37
CA LEU A 143 -1.48 -3.14 3.05
C LEU A 143 -2.63 -2.46 2.31
N LYS A 144 -3.85 -3.01 2.36
CA LYS A 144 -5.05 -2.37 1.81
C LYS A 144 -5.37 -1.04 2.50
N ALA A 145 -5.24 -0.97 3.82
CA ALA A 145 -5.43 0.28 4.56
C ALA A 145 -4.45 1.38 4.10
N ALA A 146 -3.19 1.03 3.79
CA ALA A 146 -2.25 1.99 3.19
C ALA A 146 -2.71 2.49 1.82
N VAL A 147 -3.24 1.61 0.96
CA VAL A 147 -3.76 1.97 -0.36
C VAL A 147 -5.02 2.83 -0.25
N GLN A 148 -5.94 2.48 0.65
CA GLN A 148 -7.15 3.26 0.90
C GLN A 148 -6.82 4.64 1.46
N ALA A 149 -5.85 4.74 2.39
CA ALA A 149 -5.38 6.03 2.88
C ALA A 149 -4.80 6.90 1.75
N ALA A 150 -4.05 6.30 0.81
CA ALA A 150 -3.54 7.00 -0.36
C ALA A 150 -4.66 7.56 -1.24
N ILE A 151 -5.68 6.75 -1.51
CA ILE A 151 -6.84 7.12 -2.33
C ILE A 151 -7.67 8.21 -1.64
N GLY A 152 -8.01 8.01 -0.37
CA GLY A 152 -8.81 8.96 0.42
C GLY A 152 -8.16 10.34 0.53
N GLN A 153 -6.85 10.40 0.70
CA GLN A 153 -6.11 11.67 0.72
C GLN A 153 -6.13 12.37 -0.66
N ASN A 154 -6.06 11.63 -1.76
CA ASN A 154 -6.19 12.23 -3.09
C ASN A 154 -7.58 12.86 -3.31
N PHE A 155 -8.65 12.22 -2.83
CA PHE A 155 -10.00 12.78 -2.91
C PHE A 155 -10.20 13.99 -1.99
N SER A 156 -9.75 13.90 -0.73
CA SER A 156 -9.84 15.03 0.21
C SER A 156 -9.14 16.28 -0.33
N MET A 157 -8.05 16.13 -1.08
CA MET A 157 -7.36 17.26 -1.71
C MET A 157 -7.98 17.74 -3.01
N ALA A 158 -8.72 16.90 -3.74
CA ALA A 158 -9.49 17.34 -4.90
C ALA A 158 -10.58 18.35 -4.49
N ASP A 159 -11.21 18.13 -3.33
CA ASP A 159 -12.21 19.04 -2.77
C ASP A 159 -11.60 20.39 -2.36
N VAL A 160 -10.37 20.40 -1.82
CA VAL A 160 -9.65 21.63 -1.47
C VAL A 160 -9.22 22.43 -2.71
N LYS A 161 -8.86 21.75 -3.81
CA LYS A 161 -8.52 22.42 -5.07
C LYS A 161 -9.74 22.98 -5.81
N GLY A 162 -10.91 22.36 -5.67
CA GLY A 162 -12.17 22.90 -6.19
C GLY A 162 -12.65 24.16 -5.45
N ALA A 163 -12.37 24.28 -4.15
CA ALA A 163 -12.78 25.42 -3.34
C ALA A 163 -11.92 26.68 -3.55
N ASN A 164 -10.66 26.54 -3.98
CA ASN A 164 -9.74 27.67 -4.20
C ASN A 164 -9.77 28.26 -5.62
N SER A 165 -10.61 27.73 -6.51
CA SER A 165 -10.87 28.29 -7.84
C SER A 165 -12.26 28.93 -7.95
N ALA A 166 -12.66 29.69 -6.93
CA ALA A 166 -13.71 30.69 -7.08
C ALA A 166 -13.06 32.00 -7.55
N PRO A 167 -13.50 32.62 -8.67
CA PRO A 167 -12.98 33.91 -9.08
C PRO A 167 -13.35 34.96 -8.02
N ASN A 168 -12.36 35.74 -7.57
CA ASN A 168 -12.58 36.99 -6.85
C ASN A 168 -13.42 37.93 -7.73
N GLY A 169 -14.74 37.92 -7.52
CA GLY A 169 -15.68 38.91 -8.05
C GLY A 169 -16.07 39.90 -6.95
N PRO A 170 -16.16 41.21 -7.24
CA PRO A 170 -16.31 42.24 -6.22
C PRO A 170 -17.67 42.19 -5.54
N SER A 171 -17.65 42.39 -4.22
CA SER A 171 -18.80 42.55 -3.35
C SER A 171 -19.68 43.73 -3.78
N GLY A 172 -20.94 43.47 -4.12
CA GLY A 172 -21.97 44.48 -4.32
C GLY A 172 -23.34 43.95 -3.90
N TYR A 173 -23.88 44.49 -2.80
CA TYR A 173 -25.27 44.33 -2.39
C TYR A 173 -26.21 44.99 -3.40
N SER A 174 -27.23 44.27 -3.89
CA SER A 174 -28.58 44.81 -4.21
C SER A 174 -29.56 43.65 -4.38
N GLY A 175 -30.71 43.71 -3.71
CA GLY A 175 -31.71 42.65 -3.69
C GLY A 175 -32.47 42.47 -5.01
N ALA A 176 -32.68 41.20 -5.36
CA ALA A 176 -33.87 40.69 -6.05
C ALA A 176 -33.84 39.15 -5.95
N SER A 177 -34.94 38.53 -5.55
CA SER A 177 -35.07 37.08 -5.41
C SER A 177 -34.80 36.36 -6.75
N PRO A 178 -34.00 35.27 -6.79
CA PRO A 178 -33.81 34.51 -8.02
C PRO A 178 -35.08 33.74 -8.37
N VAL A 179 -35.65 34.07 -9.52
CA VAL A 179 -36.68 33.26 -10.20
C VAL A 179 -36.11 31.87 -10.46
N HIS A 180 -36.76 30.82 -9.95
CA HIS A 180 -36.44 29.43 -10.27
C HIS A 180 -36.55 29.20 -11.79
N LYS A 181 -35.42 29.22 -12.50
CA LYS A 181 -35.33 28.65 -13.85
C LYS A 181 -35.15 27.14 -13.70
N LYS A 182 -36.03 26.36 -14.37
CA LYS A 182 -35.90 24.90 -14.49
C LYS A 182 -34.49 24.54 -14.98
N PRO A 183 -33.86 23.49 -14.42
CA PRO A 183 -32.56 23.05 -14.91
C PRO A 183 -32.69 22.55 -16.37
N PRO A 184 -31.73 22.88 -17.25
CA PRO A 184 -31.63 22.25 -18.56
C PRO A 184 -31.31 20.75 -18.37
N LYS A 185 -31.92 19.90 -19.20
CA LYS A 185 -31.66 18.46 -19.24
C LYS A 185 -30.15 18.23 -19.44
N SER A 186 -29.47 17.69 -18.42
CA SER A 186 -28.11 17.20 -18.58
C SER A 186 -28.14 15.93 -19.43
N HIS A 187 -27.43 15.94 -20.55
CA HIS A 187 -27.10 14.72 -21.29
C HIS A 187 -26.27 13.82 -20.36
N ASN A 188 -26.80 12.64 -20.03
CA ASN A 188 -26.08 11.64 -19.25
C ASN A 188 -25.01 11.01 -20.17
N THR A 189 -23.75 11.08 -19.77
CA THR A 189 -22.60 10.47 -20.49
C THR A 189 -22.59 8.94 -20.45
N LEU A 190 -23.61 8.32 -19.84
CA LEU A 190 -23.85 6.88 -19.81
C LEU A 190 -24.71 6.37 -20.98
N ASP A 191 -25.40 7.26 -21.73
CA ASP A 191 -26.20 6.89 -22.91
C ASP A 191 -25.35 6.61 -24.17
N SER A 192 -24.02 6.77 -24.10
CA SER A 192 -23.10 6.59 -25.23
C SER A 192 -22.25 5.32 -25.18
N MET A 193 -22.46 4.40 -24.23
CA MET A 193 -21.79 3.10 -24.23
C MET A 193 -22.65 2.06 -24.94
N ARG A 194 -22.38 1.84 -26.23
CA ARG A 194 -22.78 0.61 -26.91
C ARG A 194 -21.75 -0.47 -26.57
N PHE A 195 -22.24 -1.60 -26.07
CA PHE A 195 -21.49 -2.85 -26.03
C PHE A 195 -21.81 -3.55 -27.36
N ASP A 196 -20.80 -3.78 -28.17
CA ASP A 196 -20.94 -4.64 -29.35
C ASP A 196 -20.96 -6.10 -28.85
N ASP A 197 -22.01 -6.84 -29.23
CA ASP A 197 -22.16 -8.29 -29.02
C ASP A 197 -21.14 -9.11 -29.83
#